data_AF-A0A9N9NWL4-F1
#
_entry.id   AF-A0A9N9NWL4-F1
#
_cell.length_a   1.000
_cell.length_b   1.000
_cell.length_c   1.000
_cell.angle_alpha   90.00
_cell.angle_beta   90.00
_cell.angle_gamma   90.00
#
_symmetry.space_group_name_H-M   'P 1'
#
loop_
_entity.id
_entity.type
_entity.pdbx_description
1 polymer ?
#
loop_
_entity_poly.entity_id
_entity_poly.type
_entity_poly.pdbx_seq_one_letter_code
_entity_poly.pdbx_strand_id
1 'polypeptide(L)'
;LYNIYLTVIKEGITQQISLGLHRSDYILHMTPNSTDAHIQQVEFNTISSSFSSLSALTSELHKYLLESTNYFDVSSALKIDALPTNESMTNLPKGIAKAHQLYGSKNAVVLMV
;
A
#
# COMPACT_ATOMS: atom_id res chain seq x y z
N LEU A 1 -13.18 17.89 -10.63
CA LEU A 1 -12.91 16.48 -11.03
C LEU A 1 -13.84 16.01 -12.14
N TYR A 2 -15.16 16.01 -11.95
CA TYR A 2 -16.10 15.52 -12.96
C TYR A 2 -16.02 16.25 -14.32
N ASN A 3 -15.90 17.59 -14.33
CA ASN A 3 -15.73 18.33 -15.58
C ASN A 3 -14.44 17.95 -16.33
N ILE A 4 -13.35 17.67 -15.62
CA ILE A 4 -12.09 17.21 -16.22
C ILE A 4 -12.32 15.84 -16.88
N TYR A 5 -12.99 14.93 -16.18
CA TYR A 5 -13.36 13.62 -16.74
C TYR A 5 -14.19 13.76 -18.03
N LEU A 6 -15.23 14.59 -18.02
CA LEU A 6 -16.06 14.81 -19.21
C LEU A 6 -15.27 15.39 -20.40
N THR A 7 -14.37 16.34 -20.14
CA THR A 7 -13.49 16.90 -21.18
C THR A 7 -12.58 15.83 -21.78
N VAL A 8 -11.91 15.02 -20.95
CA VAL A 8 -11.03 13.95 -21.43
C VAL A 8 -11.78 12.90 -22.25
N ILE A 9 -12.99 12.52 -21.81
CA ILE A 9 -13.84 11.57 -22.57
C ILE A 9 -14.25 12.16 -23.93
N LYS A 10 -14.59 13.45 -23.98
CA LYS A 10 -14.98 14.14 -25.23
C LYS A 10 -13.81 14.25 -26.21
N GLU A 11 -12.61 14.56 -25.73
CA GLU A 11 -11.40 14.70 -26.55
C GLU A 11 -10.80 13.35 -26.96
N GLY A 12 -11.06 12.31 -26.17
CA GLY A 12 -10.53 10.97 -26.36
C GLY A 12 -9.31 10.70 -25.48
N ILE A 13 -9.19 9.47 -24.97
CA ILE A 13 -8.07 9.04 -24.15
C ILE A 13 -6.83 8.87 -25.03
N THR A 14 -5.84 9.74 -24.84
CA THR A 14 -4.58 9.75 -25.62
C THR A 14 -3.48 8.87 -25.03
N GLN A 15 -3.52 8.62 -23.72
CA GLN A 15 -2.60 7.72 -23.01
C GLN A 15 -3.37 6.49 -22.51
N GLN A 16 -3.10 5.33 -23.12
CA GLN A 16 -3.78 4.07 -22.80
C GLN A 16 -3.17 3.33 -21.61
N ILE A 17 -1.93 3.65 -21.23
CA ILE A 17 -1.25 3.07 -20.09
C ILE A 17 -1.63 3.84 -18.83
N SER A 18 -2.16 3.13 -17.82
CA SER A 18 -2.46 3.68 -16.51
C SER A 18 -1.73 2.88 -15.41
N LEU A 19 -1.40 3.57 -14.32
CA LEU A 19 -0.83 2.96 -13.11
C LEU A 19 -1.67 3.40 -11.91
N GLY A 20 -2.19 2.42 -11.16
CA GLY A 20 -2.89 2.65 -9.91
C GLY A 20 -2.03 2.20 -8.73
N LEU A 21 -1.84 3.09 -7.74
CA LEU A 21 -1.19 2.79 -6.47
C LEU A 21 -2.24 2.84 -5.36
N HIS A 22 -2.86 1.69 -5.11
CA HIS A 22 -4.05 1.60 -4.26
C HIS A 22 -3.74 1.11 -2.84
N ARG A 23 -4.56 1.53 -1.89
CA ARG A 23 -4.63 0.95 -0.55
C ARG A 23 -6.07 0.58 -0.23
N SER A 24 -6.28 -0.62 0.29
CA SER A 24 -7.57 -1.06 0.78
C SER A 24 -7.47 -1.22 2.28
N ASP A 25 -8.27 -0.46 3.01
CA ASP A 25 -8.24 -0.41 4.46
C ASP A 25 -9.37 -1.29 5.02
N TYR A 26 -9.05 -2.08 6.04
CA TYR A 26 -9.95 -3.07 6.63
C TYR A 26 -9.96 -2.99 8.16
N ILE A 27 -11.10 -3.34 8.76
CA ILE A 27 -11.26 -3.50 10.20
C ILE A 27 -11.83 -4.89 10.50
N LEU A 28 -11.37 -5.52 11.57
CA LEU A 28 -11.99 -6.73 12.11
C LEU A 28 -13.27 -6.38 12.86
N HIS A 29 -14.41 -6.81 12.33
CA HIS A 29 -15.71 -6.68 12.98
C HIS A 29 -16.01 -7.94 13.79
N MET A 30 -16.35 -7.75 15.07
CA MET A 30 -16.82 -8.81 15.96
C MET A 30 -18.20 -8.41 16.49
N THR A 31 -19.17 -9.32 16.38
CA THR A 31 -20.49 -9.10 16.99
C THR A 31 -20.40 -9.28 18.50
N PRO A 32 -21.17 -8.51 19.30
CA PRO A 32 -21.19 -8.70 20.75
C PRO A 32 -21.52 -10.15 21.11
N ASN A 33 -20.76 -10.73 22.05
CA ASN A 33 -20.87 -12.12 22.50
C ASN A 33 -20.51 -13.20 21.45
N SER A 34 -19.91 -12.82 20.32
CA SER A 34 -19.36 -13.77 19.35
C SER A 34 -17.83 -13.90 19.49
N THR A 35 -17.32 -15.09 19.18
CA THR A 35 -15.89 -15.35 19.00
C THR A 35 -15.44 -15.16 17.56
N ASP A 36 -16.38 -14.97 16.63
CA ASP A 36 -16.11 -14.88 15.20
C ASP A 36 -15.75 -13.44 14.82
N ALA A 37 -14.61 -13.28 14.16
CA ALA A 37 -14.15 -12.02 13.60
C ALA A 37 -14.27 -12.04 12.07
N HIS A 38 -14.83 -10.98 11.50
CA HIS A 38 -14.97 -10.80 10.06
C HIS A 38 -14.15 -9.61 9.58
N ILE A 39 -13.37 -9.78 8.52
CA ILE A 39 -12.65 -8.66 7.88
C ILE A 39 -13.66 -7.86 7.06
N GLN A 40 -13.82 -6.57 7.36
CA GLN A 40 -14.68 -5.65 6.62
C GLN A 40 -13.86 -4.50 6.04
N GLN A 41 -14.07 -4.20 4.76
CA GLN A 41 -13.45 -3.06 4.10
C GLN A 41 -14.11 -1.77 4.57
N VAL A 42 -13.30 -0.79 4.95
CA VAL A 42 -13.78 0.54 5.35
C VAL A 42 -13.54 1.59 4.27
N GLU A 43 -12.45 1.45 3.51
CA GLU A 43 -12.08 2.42 2.49
C GLU A 43 -11.24 1.79 1.37
N PHE A 44 -11.38 2.32 0.16
CA PHE A 44 -10.48 2.06 -0.96
C PHE A 44 -9.85 3.36 -1.46
N ASN A 45 -8.59 3.55 -1.12
CA ASN A 45 -7.78 4.72 -1.47
C ASN A 45 -7.17 4.55 -2.87
N THR A 46 -7.55 5.45 -3.79
CA THR A 46 -7.08 5.44 -5.19
C THR A 46 -6.13 6.59 -5.54
N ILE A 47 -5.95 7.53 -4.62
CA ILE A 47 -5.10 8.71 -4.78
C ILE A 47 -4.29 8.92 -3.50
N SER A 48 -3.01 9.26 -3.66
CA SER A 48 -2.11 9.61 -2.54
C SER A 48 -2.13 8.60 -1.39
N SER A 49 -2.03 7.31 -1.72
CA SER A 49 -1.96 6.24 -0.72
C SER A 49 -0.64 6.31 0.06
N SER A 50 -0.66 7.01 1.20
CA SER A 50 0.49 7.21 2.09
C SER A 50 1.04 5.92 2.74
N PHE A 51 2.20 6.06 3.40
CA PHE A 51 2.84 5.10 4.30
C PHE A 51 3.49 3.85 3.69
N SER A 52 3.68 3.78 2.38
CA SER A 52 4.51 2.74 1.75
C SER A 52 5.86 2.54 2.47
N SER A 53 6.74 3.55 2.46
CA SER A 53 8.07 3.42 3.09
C SER A 53 8.00 3.26 4.60
N LEU A 54 7.17 4.07 5.27
CA LEU A 54 7.06 4.03 6.73
C LEU A 54 6.52 2.70 7.24
N SER A 55 5.55 2.08 6.56
CA SER A 55 5.03 0.77 6.98
C SER A 55 6.07 -0.35 6.84
N ALA A 56 6.93 -0.28 5.82
CA ALA A 56 8.03 -1.22 5.66
C ALA A 56 9.06 -1.04 6.79
N LEU A 57 9.46 0.20 7.08
CA LEU A 57 10.38 0.51 8.18
C LEU A 57 9.82 0.13 9.56
N THR A 58 8.51 0.31 9.78
CA THR A 58 7.86 -0.13 11.02
C THR A 58 7.86 -1.66 11.16
N SER A 59 7.70 -2.41 10.07
CA SER A 59 7.83 -3.89 10.11
C SER A 59 9.23 -4.29 10.54
N GLU A 60 10.27 -3.68 9.96
CA GLU A 60 11.66 -3.95 10.33
C GLU A 60 11.99 -3.53 11.78
N LEU A 61 11.42 -2.41 12.25
CA LEU A 61 11.52 -1.99 13.65
C LEU A 61 10.94 -3.05 14.60
N HIS A 62 9.76 -3.60 14.30
CA HIS A 62 9.15 -4.63 15.15
C HIS A 62 9.97 -5.92 15.18
N LYS A 63 10.53 -6.34 14.04
CA LYS A 63 11.43 -7.50 13.99
C LYS A 63 12.68 -7.27 14.82
N TYR A 64 13.31 -6.10 14.67
CA TYR A 64 14.48 -5.72 15.46
C TYR A 64 14.20 -5.73 16.96
N LEU A 65 13.07 -5.17 17.39
CA LEU A 65 12.68 -5.14 18.80
C LEU A 65 12.43 -6.55 19.34
N LEU A 66 11.75 -7.42 18.57
CA LEU A 66 11.56 -8.81 18.92
C LEU A 66 12.91 -9.52 19.10
N GLU A 67 13.82 -9.42 18.14
CA GLU A 67 15.15 -10.05 18.22
C GLU A 67 15.99 -9.51 19.38
N SER A 68 15.89 -8.21 19.66
CA SER A 68 16.73 -7.55 20.68
C SER A 68 16.23 -7.78 22.11
N THR A 69 14.92 -7.93 22.29
CA THR A 69 14.30 -7.89 23.63
C THR A 69 13.37 -9.05 23.93
N ASN A 70 13.02 -9.86 22.92
CA ASN A 70 11.91 -10.81 22.95
C ASN A 70 10.58 -10.18 23.39
N TYR A 71 10.43 -8.86 23.21
CA TYR A 71 9.38 -8.04 23.82
C TYR A 71 9.19 -8.34 25.32
N PHE A 72 10.27 -8.61 26.04
CA PHE A 72 10.27 -8.94 27.48
C PHE A 72 9.30 -10.06 27.86
N ASP A 73 9.11 -11.04 26.96
CA ASP A 73 8.25 -12.22 27.17
C ASP A 73 6.77 -11.89 27.46
N VAL A 74 6.27 -10.73 27.02
CA VAL A 74 4.89 -10.30 27.31
C VAL A 74 3.82 -11.21 26.69
N SER A 75 4.16 -11.95 25.64
CA SER A 75 3.24 -12.88 24.98
C SER A 75 3.99 -13.95 24.19
N SER A 76 3.58 -15.22 24.36
CA SER A 76 4.10 -16.34 23.58
C SER A 76 3.70 -16.32 22.10
N ALA A 77 2.78 -15.43 21.71
CA ALA A 77 2.36 -15.25 20.32
C ALA A 77 3.32 -14.35 19.52
N LEU A 78 4.14 -13.55 20.19
CA LEU A 78 5.12 -12.67 19.54
C LEU A 78 6.33 -13.49 19.13
N LYS A 79 6.28 -14.03 17.92
CA LYS A 79 7.34 -14.80 17.29
C LYS A 79 7.68 -14.20 15.93
N ILE A 80 8.86 -14.51 15.42
CA ILE A 80 9.35 -13.89 14.17
C ILE A 80 8.48 -14.26 12.96
N ASP A 81 7.90 -15.47 12.96
CA ASP A 81 6.97 -15.96 11.95
C ASP A 81 5.60 -15.26 11.99
N ALA A 82 5.25 -14.62 13.11
CA ALA A 82 4.05 -13.81 13.23
C ALA A 82 4.22 -12.39 12.66
N LEU A 83 5.45 -11.98 12.30
CA LEU A 83 5.75 -10.65 11.75
C LEU A 83 6.01 -10.73 10.23
N PRO A 84 5.03 -10.40 9.38
CA PRO A 84 5.19 -10.54 7.93
C PRO A 84 6.19 -9.52 7.35
N THR A 85 6.90 -9.95 6.31
CA THR A 85 7.73 -9.06 5.51
C THR A 85 6.86 -8.06 4.75
N ASN A 86 7.28 -6.79 4.73
CA ASN A 86 6.60 -5.73 4.01
C ASN A 86 7.53 -5.12 2.95
N GLU A 87 7.26 -5.44 1.68
CA GLU A 87 8.06 -5.00 0.53
C GLU A 87 7.52 -3.74 -0.16
N SER A 88 6.55 -3.05 0.45
CA SER A 88 5.88 -1.91 -0.18
C SER A 88 6.83 -0.77 -0.55
N MET A 89 7.91 -0.56 0.23
CA MET A 89 8.95 0.44 -0.06
C MET A 89 9.70 0.16 -1.36
N THR A 90 9.77 -1.10 -1.80
CA THR A 90 10.49 -1.50 -3.02
C THR A 90 9.55 -1.73 -4.19
N ASN A 91 8.41 -2.38 -3.95
CA ASN A 91 7.50 -2.79 -5.03
C ASN A 91 6.70 -1.61 -5.62
N LEU A 92 6.38 -0.58 -4.82
CA LEU A 92 5.70 0.61 -5.34
C LEU A 92 6.60 1.43 -6.28
N PRO A 93 7.86 1.76 -5.94
CA PRO A 93 8.79 2.37 -6.89
C PRO A 93 9.06 1.51 -8.13
N LYS A 94 9.10 0.17 -8.01
CA LYS A 94 9.19 -0.72 -9.19
C LYS A 94 7.98 -0.56 -10.12
N GLY A 95 6.78 -0.42 -9.58
CA GLY A 95 5.57 -0.14 -10.36
C GLY A 95 5.66 1.18 -11.12
N ILE A 96 6.13 2.24 -10.46
CA ILE A 96 6.38 3.55 -11.09
C ILE A 96 7.44 3.44 -12.20
N ALA A 97 8.57 2.77 -11.92
CA ALA A 97 9.64 2.55 -12.90
C ALA A 97 9.12 1.75 -14.11
N LYS A 98 8.25 0.76 -13.89
CA LYS A 98 7.64 -0.01 -14.97
C LYS A 98 6.71 0.84 -15.83
N ALA A 99 5.90 1.72 -15.24
CA ALA A 99 5.05 2.64 -15.99
C ALA A 99 5.87 3.63 -16.84
N HIS A 100 6.97 4.16 -16.28
CA HIS A 100 7.92 4.99 -17.04
C HIS A 100 8.57 4.23 -18.21
N GLN A 101 8.98 2.98 -17.98
CA GLN A 101 9.49 2.13 -19.06
C GLN A 101 8.44 1.93 -20.18
N LEU A 102 7.18 1.67 -19.81
CA LEU A 102 6.09 1.48 -20.78
C LEU A 102 5.73 2.76 -21.53
N TYR A 103 5.95 3.94 -20.93
CA TYR A 103 5.79 5.22 -21.61
C TYR A 103 6.76 5.38 -22.80
N GLY A 104 7.92 4.72 -22.77
CA GLY A 104 8.78 4.52 -23.95
C GLY A 104 9.73 5.66 -24.32
N SER A 105 9.82 6.72 -23.51
CA SER A 105 10.74 7.85 -23.73
C SER A 105 11.84 7.90 -22.67
N LYS A 106 13.10 7.78 -23.09
CA LYS A 106 14.28 7.80 -22.20
C LYS A 106 14.50 9.16 -21.52
N ASN A 107 14.05 10.25 -22.14
CA ASN A 107 14.22 11.60 -21.62
C ASN A 107 13.00 12.08 -20.82
N ALA A 108 11.94 11.28 -20.73
CA ALA A 108 10.79 11.60 -19.89
C ALA A 108 11.15 11.46 -18.41
N VAL A 109 10.42 12.18 -17.56
CA VAL A 109 10.60 12.18 -16.10
C VAL A 109 9.32 11.74 -15.41
N VAL A 110 9.44 11.21 -14.20
CA VAL A 110 8.30 10.98 -13.30
C VAL A 110 8.09 12.24 -12.48
N LEU A 111 6.94 12.90 -12.65
CA LEU A 111 6.55 14.07 -11.86
C LEU A 111 5.77 13.62 -10.62
N MET A 112 6.22 14.04 -9.44
CA MET A 112 5.47 13.93 -8.19
C MET A 112 4.70 15.24 -7.98
N VAL A 113 3.38 15.14 -7.83
CA VAL A 113 2.45 16.29 -7.69
C VAL A 113 2.04 16.45 -6.24
#